data_AF-A0A068LEM6-F1
#
_entry.id   AF-A0A068LEM6-F1
#
_cell.length_a   1.000
_cell.length_b   1.000
_cell.length_c   1.000
_cell.angle_alpha   90.00
_cell.angle_beta   90.00
_cell.angle_gamma   90.00
#
_symmetry.space_group_name_H-M   'P 1'
#
loop_
_entity.id
_entity.type
_entity.pdbx_description
1 polymer ?
#
loop_
_entity_poly.entity_id
_entity_poly.type
_entity_poly.pdbx_seq_one_letter_code
_entity_poly.pdbx_strand_id
1 'polypeptide(L)'
;IERIKNKIQFLSIPHLYTKYRYSILLCLNDIIPYYKHIVLKDTINTLYLNFIRNFKETYNINIKEFNRRMYVLKDEVSYLKEKTNIVGILNVNYDSFSDGGLFVNPTKAVERMFEMINEGASVIDIGGESSAPYVIPNPSISERDLVIPVLTLFKKKWNEIKYKMKEVDEQNLEKIDRIKPIISIDTVNYNVFKECVENDLVDILNDISACTNNPEIIKLLKKENKFYTVVLMHKRGNPHTMDKLTDYNDVVYDIKTYLENRLNFLVLNGIPRYRILFDVGLGFAKKHDQSIKLLQDIHVYDDYPLFIGYSRKRFIAHCMDDHNGVINREKLNFYDDKNDNENDKSKKWLFKVNYMRKDKDQLPYQKNICGNCIETSFF
;
A
#
# COMPACT_ATOMS: atom_id res chain seq x y z
N ILE A 1 7.93 -1.97 45.85
CA ILE A 1 8.89 -3.10 45.81
C ILE A 1 8.28 -4.37 46.41
N GLU A 2 7.67 -4.31 47.61
CA GLU A 2 7.05 -5.47 48.27
C GLU A 2 6.02 -6.22 47.40
N ARG A 3 5.19 -5.51 46.62
CA ARG A 3 4.21 -6.12 45.70
C ARG A 3 4.82 -6.89 44.51
N ILE A 4 6.11 -6.71 44.21
CA ILE A 4 6.81 -7.33 43.05
C ILE A 4 7.76 -8.45 43.52
N LYS A 5 8.17 -8.44 44.79
CA LYS A 5 9.15 -9.37 45.37
C LYS A 5 8.82 -10.83 45.10
N ASN A 6 7.55 -11.22 45.22
CA ASN A 6 7.12 -12.61 45.02
C ASN A 6 6.94 -12.98 43.53
N LYS A 7 7.00 -12.02 42.60
CA LYS A 7 6.87 -12.26 41.15
C LYS A 7 8.22 -12.57 40.48
N ILE A 8 9.34 -12.25 41.12
CA ILE A 8 10.69 -12.45 40.58
C ILE A 8 11.37 -13.57 41.37
N GLN A 9 11.32 -14.78 40.83
CA GLN A 9 11.90 -15.95 41.48
C GLN A 9 13.40 -16.12 41.17
N PHE A 10 13.81 -15.82 39.93
CA PHE A 10 15.19 -15.87 39.49
C PHE A 10 15.39 -14.96 38.26
N LEU A 11 16.65 -14.77 37.86
CA LEU A 11 17.04 -14.02 36.67
C LEU A 11 17.93 -14.89 35.79
N SER A 12 17.61 -15.00 34.49
CA SER A 12 18.41 -15.73 33.50
C SER A 12 18.62 -14.86 32.27
N ILE A 13 19.89 -14.65 31.89
CA ILE A 13 20.28 -13.95 30.68
C ILE A 13 21.29 -14.82 29.90
N PRO A 14 21.01 -15.17 28.61
CA PRO A 14 19.76 -14.97 27.90
C PRO A 14 18.57 -15.67 28.59
N HIS A 15 17.35 -15.31 28.17
CA HIS A 15 16.15 -15.98 28.66
C HIS A 15 16.24 -17.49 28.38
N LEU A 16 15.79 -18.32 29.33
CA LEU A 16 15.94 -19.78 29.26
C LEU A 16 15.46 -20.38 27.93
N TYR A 17 14.39 -19.83 27.36
CA TYR A 17 13.76 -20.35 26.14
C TYR A 17 14.26 -19.72 24.83
N THR A 18 15.24 -18.80 24.85
CA THR A 18 15.63 -18.01 23.67
C THR A 18 15.90 -18.86 22.42
N LYS A 19 16.59 -20.00 22.56
CA LYS A 19 16.88 -20.91 21.43
C LYS A 19 15.95 -22.10 21.30
N TYR A 20 15.04 -22.29 22.25
CA TYR A 20 14.18 -23.48 22.33
C TYR A 20 12.75 -23.21 21.88
N ARG A 21 12.32 -21.94 21.82
CA ARG A 21 11.00 -21.57 21.29
C ARG A 21 11.14 -20.99 19.89
N TYR A 22 10.48 -21.63 18.93
CA TYR A 22 10.39 -21.14 17.55
C TYR A 22 9.90 -19.70 17.47
N SER A 23 8.88 -19.34 18.24
CA SER A 23 8.34 -17.96 18.24
C SER A 23 9.36 -16.90 18.64
N ILE A 24 10.30 -17.22 19.54
CA ILE A 24 11.37 -16.28 19.91
C ILE A 24 12.39 -16.17 18.77
N LEU A 25 12.83 -17.30 18.22
CA LEU A 25 13.77 -17.31 17.09
C LEU A 25 13.19 -16.62 15.85
N LEU A 26 11.91 -16.84 15.55
CA LEU A 26 11.18 -16.18 14.48
C LEU A 26 11.25 -14.66 14.62
N CYS A 27 10.92 -14.13 15.79
CA CYS A 27 10.98 -12.68 16.05
C CYS A 27 12.41 -12.14 16.04
N LEU A 28 13.38 -12.82 16.67
CA LEU A 28 14.76 -12.35 16.70
C LEU A 28 15.41 -12.36 15.32
N ASN A 29 15.01 -13.28 14.44
CA ASN A 29 15.51 -13.36 13.07
C ASN A 29 15.17 -12.10 12.23
N ASP A 30 14.09 -11.41 12.56
CA ASP A 30 13.72 -10.15 11.87
C ASP A 30 14.53 -8.93 12.33
N ILE A 31 15.16 -9.01 13.50
CA ILE A 31 15.77 -7.85 14.18
C ILE A 31 17.30 -7.99 14.20
N ILE A 32 17.80 -9.17 14.56
CA ILE A 32 19.21 -9.44 14.80
C ILE A 32 19.65 -10.81 14.23
N PRO A 33 19.42 -11.09 12.93
CA PRO A 33 19.69 -12.41 12.34
C PRO A 33 21.15 -12.86 12.49
N TYR A 34 22.09 -11.92 12.40
CA TYR A 34 23.53 -12.19 12.48
C TYR A 34 24.10 -12.17 13.90
N TYR A 35 23.29 -11.88 14.92
CA TYR A 35 23.77 -11.84 16.30
C TYR A 35 24.11 -13.25 16.79
N LYS A 36 25.27 -13.38 17.43
CA LYS A 36 25.76 -14.63 18.02
C LYS A 36 26.15 -14.38 19.47
N HIS A 37 25.44 -15.02 20.39
CA HIS A 37 25.76 -15.01 21.81
C HIS A 37 26.57 -16.26 22.18
N ILE A 38 27.49 -16.14 23.16
CA ILE A 38 28.40 -17.23 23.56
C ILE A 38 27.67 -18.53 23.94
N VAL A 39 26.53 -18.42 24.61
CA VAL A 39 25.67 -19.57 25.02
C VAL A 39 24.90 -20.20 23.85
N LEU A 40 24.67 -19.44 22.78
CA LEU A 40 23.83 -19.86 21.64
C LEU A 40 24.60 -20.72 20.62
N LYS A 41 25.94 -20.64 20.62
CA LYS A 41 26.88 -21.38 19.75
C LYS A 41 26.83 -21.03 18.25
N ASP A 42 25.73 -20.48 17.76
CA ASP A 42 25.55 -20.03 16.38
C ASP A 42 24.79 -18.69 16.29
N THR A 43 24.64 -18.14 15.09
CA THR A 43 23.81 -16.95 14.85
C THR A 43 22.33 -17.24 15.02
N ILE A 44 21.51 -16.22 15.30
CA ILE A 44 20.06 -16.35 15.38
C ILE A 44 19.47 -16.93 14.09
N ASN A 45 19.93 -16.48 12.93
CA ASN A 45 19.45 -16.98 11.64
C ASN A 45 19.75 -18.46 11.46
N THR A 46 20.99 -18.89 11.77
CA THR A 46 21.36 -20.31 11.69
C THR A 46 20.48 -21.16 12.61
N LEU A 47 20.24 -20.69 13.85
CA LEU A 47 19.36 -21.38 14.80
C LEU A 47 17.92 -21.46 14.31
N TYR A 48 17.39 -20.38 13.74
CA TYR A 48 16.05 -20.31 13.17
C TYR A 48 15.87 -21.30 12.01
N LEU A 49 16.80 -21.31 11.05
CA LEU A 49 16.76 -22.21 9.89
C LEU A 49 16.90 -23.69 10.31
N ASN A 50 17.81 -23.97 11.26
CA ASN A 50 17.95 -25.32 11.81
C ASN A 50 16.68 -25.77 12.56
N PHE A 51 16.01 -24.88 13.28
CA PHE A 51 14.74 -25.21 13.94
C PHE A 51 13.70 -25.66 12.90
N ILE A 52 13.51 -24.88 11.83
CA ILE A 52 12.56 -25.20 10.76
C ILE A 52 12.88 -26.55 10.13
N ARG A 53 14.15 -26.75 9.74
CA ARG A 53 14.61 -27.97 9.09
C ARG A 53 14.37 -29.20 9.99
N ASN A 54 14.84 -29.15 11.23
CA ASN A 54 14.70 -30.26 12.18
C ASN A 54 13.22 -30.56 12.47
N PHE A 55 12.38 -29.52 12.59
CA PHE A 55 10.94 -29.71 12.80
C PHE A 55 10.28 -30.40 11.61
N LYS A 56 10.63 -30.01 10.38
CA LYS A 56 10.12 -30.66 9.16
C LYS A 56 10.62 -32.10 9.04
N GLU A 57 11.89 -32.37 9.31
CA GLU A 57 12.47 -33.72 9.27
C GLU A 57 11.85 -34.64 10.33
N THR A 58 11.57 -34.13 11.53
CA THR A 58 11.07 -34.93 12.65
C THR A 58 9.57 -35.20 12.56
N TYR A 59 8.78 -34.17 12.21
CA TYR A 59 7.32 -34.24 12.28
C TYR A 59 6.64 -34.24 10.91
N ASN A 60 7.39 -34.07 9.81
CA ASN A 60 6.89 -33.87 8.46
C ASN A 60 5.91 -32.68 8.30
N ILE A 61 5.94 -31.72 9.23
CA ILE A 61 5.06 -30.54 9.22
C ILE A 61 5.86 -29.28 8.86
N ASN A 62 5.29 -28.41 8.05
CA ASN A 62 5.84 -27.08 7.80
C ASN A 62 5.43 -26.12 8.93
N ILE A 63 6.34 -25.80 9.83
CA ILE A 63 6.06 -24.94 10.99
C ILE A 63 5.56 -23.54 10.62
N LYS A 64 5.89 -23.04 9.41
CA LYS A 64 5.47 -21.71 8.95
C LYS A 64 3.95 -21.62 8.70
N GLU A 65 3.29 -22.73 8.36
CA GLU A 65 1.83 -22.76 8.13
C GLU A 65 1.01 -22.40 9.37
N PHE A 66 1.54 -22.70 10.55
CA PHE A 66 0.86 -22.48 11.84
C PHE A 66 1.38 -21.25 12.60
N ASN A 67 2.38 -20.56 12.06
CA ASN A 67 3.02 -19.41 12.68
C ASN A 67 3.07 -18.26 11.68
N ARG A 68 1.97 -17.50 11.64
CA ARG A 68 1.69 -16.53 10.58
C ARG A 68 2.29 -15.17 10.88
N ARG A 69 2.94 -14.58 9.88
CA ARG A 69 3.42 -13.19 9.94
C ARG A 69 2.23 -12.25 9.87
N MET A 70 2.24 -11.21 10.71
CA MET A 70 1.17 -10.24 10.83
C MET A 70 1.63 -8.85 10.42
N TYR A 71 0.71 -8.05 9.91
CA TYR A 71 0.86 -6.62 9.71
C TYR A 71 -0.39 -5.89 10.21
N VAL A 72 -0.30 -4.58 10.40
CA VAL A 72 -1.40 -3.76 10.93
C VAL A 72 -1.57 -2.54 10.05
N LEU A 73 -2.78 -2.34 9.52
CA LEU A 73 -3.13 -1.13 8.76
C LEU A 73 -3.63 -0.01 9.65
N LYS A 74 -4.44 -0.33 10.68
CA LYS A 74 -5.02 0.63 11.62
C LYS A 74 -4.93 0.12 13.06
N ASP A 75 -5.88 -0.70 13.49
CA ASP A 75 -6.03 -1.23 14.85
C ASP A 75 -6.23 -2.75 14.89
N GLU A 76 -6.53 -3.38 13.75
CA GLU A 76 -6.69 -4.83 13.64
C GLU A 76 -5.48 -5.52 12.99
N VAL A 77 -5.29 -6.79 13.35
CA VAL A 77 -4.30 -7.69 12.75
C VAL A 77 -4.75 -8.12 11.37
N SER A 78 -3.84 -8.03 10.40
CA SER A 78 -3.95 -8.67 9.10
C SER A 78 -2.87 -9.74 8.94
N TYR A 79 -3.23 -10.90 8.38
CA TYR A 79 -2.28 -11.97 8.09
C TYR A 79 -1.62 -11.72 6.73
N LEU A 80 -0.30 -11.78 6.71
CA LEU A 80 0.47 -11.48 5.50
C LEU A 80 0.18 -12.52 4.41
N LYS A 81 -0.04 -12.05 3.18
CA LYS A 81 -0.37 -12.83 1.97
C LYS A 81 -1.71 -13.60 1.99
N GLU A 82 -2.54 -13.47 3.02
CA GLU A 82 -3.85 -14.15 3.04
C GLU A 82 -4.97 -13.39 2.30
N LYS A 83 -4.81 -12.08 2.09
CA LYS A 83 -5.83 -11.25 1.44
C LYS A 83 -5.21 -10.11 0.65
N THR A 84 -5.69 -9.93 -0.58
CA THR A 84 -5.46 -8.74 -1.41
C THR A 84 -6.54 -7.71 -1.10
N ASN A 85 -6.17 -6.62 -0.41
CA ASN A 85 -7.10 -5.55 -0.05
C ASN A 85 -7.20 -4.52 -1.19
N ILE A 86 -8.39 -3.95 -1.37
CA ILE A 86 -8.62 -2.87 -2.35
C ILE A 86 -8.43 -1.51 -1.68
N VAL A 87 -7.64 -0.65 -2.33
CA VAL A 87 -7.41 0.74 -1.95
C VAL A 87 -8.06 1.64 -3.00
N GLY A 88 -9.13 2.34 -2.61
CA GLY A 88 -9.84 3.28 -3.48
C GLY A 88 -9.10 4.61 -3.56
N ILE A 89 -8.77 5.06 -4.77
CA ILE A 89 -8.03 6.32 -5.00
C ILE A 89 -9.02 7.48 -5.10
N LEU A 90 -8.81 8.52 -4.31
CA LEU A 90 -9.54 9.79 -4.36
C LEU A 90 -8.56 10.95 -4.58
N ASN A 91 -8.44 11.40 -5.83
CA ASN A 91 -7.67 12.60 -6.16
C ASN A 91 -8.52 13.85 -5.96
N VAL A 92 -8.14 14.69 -5.01
CA VAL A 92 -8.77 15.97 -4.69
C VAL A 92 -7.88 17.09 -5.25
N ASN A 93 -7.71 17.14 -6.56
CA ASN A 93 -6.92 18.17 -7.23
C ASN A 93 -7.50 18.48 -8.62
N TYR A 94 -7.12 19.63 -9.18
CA TYR A 94 -7.60 20.09 -10.48
C TYR A 94 -6.87 19.40 -11.65
N ASP A 95 -5.66 18.93 -11.39
CA ASP A 95 -4.65 18.50 -12.35
C ASP A 95 -4.42 16.97 -12.35
N SER A 96 -5.30 16.20 -11.68
CA SER A 96 -5.32 14.74 -11.75
C SER A 96 -5.43 14.25 -13.19
N PHE A 97 -4.56 13.30 -13.53
CA PHE A 97 -4.48 12.71 -14.86
C PHE A 97 -5.82 12.08 -15.27
N SER A 98 -6.56 11.42 -14.37
CA SER A 98 -7.78 10.70 -14.77
C SER A 98 -9.09 11.35 -14.35
N ASP A 99 -9.08 12.20 -13.33
CA ASP A 99 -10.30 12.66 -12.65
C ASP A 99 -10.53 14.18 -12.81
N GLY A 100 -9.50 14.95 -13.20
CA GLY A 100 -9.64 16.32 -13.74
C GLY A 100 -10.48 17.30 -12.94
N GLY A 101 -10.35 17.33 -11.61
CA GLY A 101 -11.07 18.28 -10.75
C GLY A 101 -12.49 17.88 -10.34
N LEU A 102 -12.97 16.68 -10.71
CA LEU A 102 -14.33 16.21 -10.37
C LEU A 102 -14.65 16.25 -8.87
N PHE A 103 -13.63 16.02 -8.02
CA PHE A 103 -13.78 15.86 -6.58
C PHE A 103 -13.18 17.00 -5.76
N VAL A 104 -12.89 18.17 -6.36
CA VAL A 104 -12.42 19.33 -5.56
C VAL A 104 -13.51 19.86 -4.63
N ASN A 105 -14.78 19.69 -5.01
CA ASN A 105 -15.89 20.00 -4.12
C ASN A 105 -15.96 18.97 -2.97
N PRO A 106 -15.86 19.38 -1.69
CA PRO A 106 -15.80 18.42 -0.59
C PRO A 106 -17.02 17.51 -0.46
N THR A 107 -18.22 18.00 -0.80
CA THR A 107 -19.44 17.18 -0.76
C THR A 107 -19.36 16.04 -1.78
N LYS A 108 -18.97 16.34 -3.03
CA LYS A 108 -18.80 15.31 -4.07
C LYS A 108 -17.68 14.33 -3.74
N ALA A 109 -16.58 14.82 -3.15
CA ALA A 109 -15.49 13.96 -2.71
C ALA A 109 -15.96 12.96 -1.66
N VAL A 110 -16.71 13.42 -0.66
CA VAL A 110 -17.25 12.56 0.41
C VAL A 110 -18.31 11.60 -0.13
N GLU A 111 -19.17 12.02 -1.06
CA GLU A 111 -20.08 11.12 -1.78
C GLU A 111 -19.30 9.99 -2.46
N ARG A 112 -18.22 10.33 -3.17
CA ARG A 112 -17.36 9.33 -3.82
C ARG A 112 -16.68 8.40 -2.81
N MET A 113 -16.28 8.89 -1.64
CA MET A 113 -15.76 8.04 -0.57
C MET A 113 -16.80 6.98 -0.16
N PHE A 114 -18.04 7.38 0.09
CA PHE A 114 -19.12 6.43 0.42
C PHE A 114 -19.42 5.44 -0.70
N GLU A 115 -19.38 5.88 -1.96
CA GLU A 115 -19.51 4.97 -3.10
C GLU A 115 -18.39 3.92 -3.12
N MET A 116 -17.12 4.32 -2.94
CA MET A 116 -16.00 3.38 -2.92
C MET A 116 -16.08 2.39 -1.76
N ILE A 117 -16.56 2.82 -0.59
CA ILE A 117 -16.82 1.93 0.54
C ILE A 117 -17.86 0.87 0.15
N ASN A 118 -18.96 1.28 -0.48
CA ASN A 118 -20.01 0.37 -0.94
C ASN A 118 -19.56 -0.54 -2.09
N GLU A 119 -18.61 -0.09 -2.92
CA GLU A 119 -17.95 -0.87 -3.97
C GLU A 119 -16.94 -1.89 -3.41
N GLY A 120 -16.63 -1.84 -2.10
CA GLY A 120 -15.80 -2.82 -1.40
C GLY A 120 -14.36 -2.38 -1.08
N ALA A 121 -14.03 -1.10 -1.24
CA ALA A 121 -12.72 -0.57 -0.85
C ALA A 121 -12.51 -0.69 0.67
N SER A 122 -11.41 -1.34 1.08
CA SER A 122 -11.04 -1.48 2.50
C SER A 122 -10.27 -0.27 3.01
N VAL A 123 -9.57 0.42 2.11
CA VAL A 123 -8.82 1.65 2.37
C VAL A 123 -9.24 2.69 1.34
N ILE A 124 -9.31 3.96 1.74
CA ILE A 124 -9.44 5.09 0.81
C ILE A 124 -8.16 5.91 0.90
N ASP A 125 -7.49 6.12 -0.23
CA ASP A 125 -6.27 6.91 -0.33
C ASP A 125 -6.56 8.27 -0.98
N ILE A 126 -6.31 9.34 -0.22
CA ILE A 126 -6.69 10.71 -0.59
C ILE A 126 -5.43 11.51 -0.90
N GLY A 127 -5.36 12.09 -2.11
CA GLY A 127 -4.22 12.89 -2.56
C GLY A 127 -4.64 14.30 -3.01
N GLY A 128 -3.90 15.32 -2.56
CA GLY A 128 -4.13 16.73 -2.91
C GLY A 128 -3.17 17.27 -3.98
N GLU A 129 -2.10 16.55 -4.29
CA GLU A 129 -1.11 16.91 -5.30
C GLU A 129 -0.95 15.77 -6.30
N SER A 130 -0.92 16.10 -7.60
CA SER A 130 -0.68 15.11 -8.64
C SER A 130 0.81 14.81 -8.74
N SER A 131 1.16 13.52 -8.77
CA SER A 131 2.51 13.04 -9.05
C SER A 131 2.66 12.48 -10.47
N ALA A 132 1.65 12.71 -11.33
CA ALA A 132 1.60 12.23 -12.69
C ALA A 132 2.65 12.89 -13.59
N PRO A 133 3.19 12.20 -14.62
CA PRO A 133 4.24 12.73 -15.49
C PRO A 133 3.90 14.10 -16.07
N TYR A 134 4.87 15.02 -15.98
CA TYR A 134 4.82 16.39 -16.51
C TYR A 134 3.70 17.29 -15.96
N VAL A 135 3.05 16.88 -14.86
CA VAL A 135 1.98 17.67 -14.25
C VAL A 135 2.54 18.95 -13.62
N ILE A 136 1.80 20.05 -13.76
CA ILE A 136 2.06 21.31 -13.07
C ILE A 136 0.92 21.49 -12.07
N PRO A 137 1.20 21.46 -10.75
CA PRO A 137 0.19 21.67 -9.73
C PRO A 137 -0.52 23.02 -9.91
N ASN A 138 -1.80 23.10 -9.56
CA ASN A 138 -2.50 24.38 -9.57
C ASN A 138 -1.94 25.29 -8.46
N PRO A 139 -1.31 26.43 -8.78
CA PRO A 139 -0.69 27.29 -7.77
C PRO A 139 -1.71 28.08 -6.93
N SER A 140 -3.00 28.06 -7.31
CA SER A 140 -4.03 28.92 -6.73
C SER A 140 -4.64 28.37 -5.44
N ILE A 141 -4.41 27.10 -5.12
CA ILE A 141 -4.90 26.44 -3.90
C ILE A 141 -3.84 25.48 -3.38
N SER A 142 -3.66 25.42 -2.06
CA SER A 142 -2.70 24.51 -1.45
C SER A 142 -3.25 23.08 -1.36
N GLU A 143 -2.34 22.09 -1.31
CA GLU A 143 -2.66 20.69 -1.00
C GLU A 143 -3.55 20.58 0.25
N ARG A 144 -3.18 21.31 1.31
CA ARG A 144 -3.90 21.36 2.58
C ARG A 144 -5.36 21.77 2.39
N ASP A 145 -5.59 22.87 1.68
CA ASP A 145 -6.93 23.45 1.51
C ASP A 145 -7.82 22.59 0.60
N LEU A 146 -7.22 21.67 -0.16
CA LEU A 146 -7.93 20.63 -0.90
C LEU A 146 -8.34 19.46 0.01
N VAL A 147 -7.38 18.86 0.75
CA VAL A 147 -7.62 17.58 1.45
C VAL A 147 -8.29 17.73 2.83
N ILE A 148 -7.93 18.77 3.60
CA ILE A 148 -8.42 18.92 4.99
C ILE A 148 -9.95 19.12 5.05
N PRO A 149 -10.59 19.93 4.19
CA PRO A 149 -12.04 20.07 4.19
C PRO A 149 -12.77 18.75 3.87
N VAL A 150 -12.25 17.96 2.93
CA VAL A 150 -12.80 16.63 2.57
C VAL A 150 -12.75 15.69 3.77
N LEU A 151 -11.57 15.53 4.37
CA LEU A 151 -11.36 14.67 5.52
C LEU A 151 -12.24 15.07 6.72
N THR A 152 -12.33 16.37 6.99
CA THR A 152 -13.15 16.91 8.08
C THR A 152 -14.63 16.64 7.85
N LEU A 153 -15.12 16.86 6.62
CA LEU A 153 -16.50 16.57 6.25
C LEU A 153 -16.82 15.08 6.33
N PHE A 154 -15.92 14.21 5.86
CA PHE A 154 -16.07 12.76 5.97
C PHE A 154 -16.19 12.33 7.44
N LYS A 155 -15.28 12.79 8.31
CA LYS A 155 -15.32 12.51 9.75
C LYS A 155 -16.65 12.94 10.37
N LYS A 156 -17.13 14.15 10.03
CA LYS A 156 -18.43 14.65 10.49
C LYS A 156 -19.58 13.74 10.03
N LYS A 157 -19.63 13.41 8.74
CA LYS A 157 -20.69 12.56 8.15
C LYS A 157 -20.68 11.15 8.74
N TRP A 158 -19.50 10.56 8.95
CA TRP A 158 -19.39 9.26 9.60
C TRP A 158 -19.91 9.29 11.04
N ASN A 159 -19.57 10.34 11.80
CA ASN A 159 -20.07 10.51 13.17
C ASN A 159 -21.59 10.72 13.21
N GLU A 160 -22.17 11.43 12.24
CA GLU A 160 -23.63 11.56 12.09
C GLU A 160 -24.30 10.18 11.89
N ILE A 161 -23.71 9.30 11.08
CA ILE A 161 -24.20 7.92 10.88
C ILE A 161 -24.08 7.12 12.19
N LYS A 162 -22.93 7.19 12.86
CA LYS A 162 -22.68 6.50 14.12
C LYS A 162 -23.68 6.92 15.21
N TYR A 163 -23.94 8.22 15.32
CA TYR A 163 -24.89 8.76 16.28
C TYR A 163 -26.32 8.26 16.01
N LYS A 164 -26.78 8.34 14.75
CA LYS A 164 -28.12 7.86 14.36
C LYS A 164 -28.31 6.37 14.62
N MET A 165 -27.30 5.55 14.38
CA MET A 165 -27.40 4.11 14.64
C MET A 165 -27.34 3.77 16.13
N LYS A 166 -26.65 4.58 16.95
CA LYS A 166 -26.66 4.42 18.41
C LYS A 166 -28.06 4.52 18.99
N GLU A 167 -28.88 5.44 18.46
CA GLU A 167 -30.28 5.61 18.90
C GLU A 167 -31.16 4.40 18.56
N VAL A 168 -30.75 3.59 17.57
CA VAL A 168 -31.50 2.41 17.14
C VAL A 168 -31.09 1.16 17.92
N ASP A 169 -29.79 0.93 18.11
CA ASP A 169 -29.28 -0.24 18.84
C ASP A 169 -27.79 -0.05 19.23
N GLU A 170 -27.51 -0.06 20.53
CA GLU A 170 -26.18 0.15 21.09
C GLU A 170 -25.18 -0.97 20.70
N GLN A 171 -25.67 -2.19 20.41
CA GLN A 171 -24.82 -3.31 19.94
C GLN A 171 -24.32 -3.12 18.50
N ASN A 172 -24.90 -2.21 17.72
CA ASN A 172 -24.44 -1.92 16.36
C ASN A 172 -23.24 -0.98 16.30
N LEU A 173 -22.85 -0.34 17.41
CA LEU A 173 -21.70 0.58 17.44
C LEU A 173 -20.39 -0.11 17.05
N GLU A 174 -20.13 -1.32 17.56
CA GLU A 174 -18.92 -2.06 17.19
C GLU A 174 -18.91 -2.43 15.71
N LYS A 175 -20.07 -2.75 15.12
CA LYS A 175 -20.18 -3.06 13.70
C LYS A 175 -19.86 -1.84 12.84
N ILE A 176 -20.36 -0.66 13.23
CA ILE A 176 -20.08 0.60 12.52
C ILE A 176 -18.59 0.92 12.56
N ASP A 177 -17.96 0.78 13.71
CA ASP A 177 -16.52 1.05 13.83
C ASP A 177 -15.69 0.08 12.97
N ARG A 178 -16.13 -1.18 12.82
CA ARG A 178 -15.50 -2.19 11.94
C ARG A 178 -15.71 -1.94 10.44
N ILE A 179 -16.86 -1.40 10.02
CA ILE A 179 -17.11 -1.09 8.60
C ILE A 179 -16.54 0.27 8.17
N LYS A 180 -16.04 1.07 9.13
CA LYS A 180 -15.39 2.34 8.79
C LYS A 180 -14.15 2.04 7.94
N PRO A 181 -14.02 2.63 6.74
CA PRO A 181 -12.82 2.43 5.95
C PRO A 181 -11.61 2.99 6.67
N ILE A 182 -10.46 2.39 6.38
CA ILE A 182 -9.17 2.93 6.77
C ILE A 182 -8.87 4.12 5.86
N ILE A 183 -8.45 5.25 6.43
CA ILE A 183 -8.15 6.44 5.65
C ILE A 183 -6.63 6.59 5.51
N SER A 184 -6.17 6.56 4.26
CA SER A 184 -4.79 6.85 3.86
C SER A 184 -4.72 8.25 3.24
N ILE A 185 -3.61 8.94 3.48
CA ILE A 185 -3.31 10.23 2.83
C ILE A 185 -2.01 10.11 2.04
N ASP A 186 -2.10 10.38 0.72
CA ASP A 186 -0.95 10.49 -0.18
C ASP A 186 -0.35 11.89 -0.05
N THR A 187 0.71 12.00 0.75
CA THR A 187 1.42 13.25 0.97
C THR A 187 2.87 13.02 1.37
N VAL A 188 3.73 13.95 0.99
CA VAL A 188 5.11 14.07 1.50
C VAL A 188 5.29 15.30 2.39
N ASN A 189 4.19 16.01 2.68
CA ASN A 189 4.17 17.27 3.38
C ASN A 189 3.95 17.07 4.88
N TYR A 190 4.96 17.46 5.65
CA TYR A 190 4.93 17.35 7.10
C TYR A 190 3.73 18.07 7.74
N ASN A 191 3.41 19.28 7.28
CA ASN A 191 2.37 20.10 7.91
C ASN A 191 0.97 19.55 7.62
N VAL A 192 0.74 19.04 6.41
CA VAL A 192 -0.53 18.38 6.05
C VAL A 192 -0.74 17.14 6.92
N PHE A 193 0.26 16.24 6.96
CA PHE A 193 0.14 15.03 7.77
C PHE A 193 0.02 15.34 9.27
N LYS A 194 0.74 16.35 9.77
CA LYS A 194 0.63 16.82 11.16
C LYS A 194 -0.81 17.22 11.49
N GLU A 195 -1.44 18.06 10.66
CA GLU A 195 -2.81 18.51 10.88
C GLU A 195 -3.80 17.33 10.82
N CYS A 196 -3.62 16.40 9.89
CA CYS A 196 -4.43 15.18 9.81
C CYS A 196 -4.34 14.33 11.09
N VAL A 197 -3.13 14.15 11.60
CA VAL A 197 -2.84 13.36 12.81
C VAL A 197 -3.32 14.07 14.08
N GLU A 198 -3.20 15.40 14.17
CA GLU A 198 -3.71 16.21 15.29
C GLU A 198 -5.24 16.20 15.38
N ASN A 199 -5.92 16.10 14.24
CA ASN A 199 -7.38 16.08 14.18
C ASN A 199 -7.98 14.68 14.03
N ASP A 200 -7.18 13.60 14.16
CA ASP A 200 -7.60 12.20 13.96
C ASP A 200 -8.41 11.99 12.68
N LEU A 201 -7.86 12.46 11.56
CA LEU A 201 -8.49 12.41 10.24
C LEU A 201 -8.04 11.19 9.41
N VAL A 202 -6.87 10.64 9.69
CA VAL A 202 -6.21 9.60 8.89
C VAL A 202 -5.64 8.49 9.77
N ASP A 203 -5.39 7.34 9.16
CA ASP A 203 -4.84 6.12 9.78
C ASP A 203 -3.48 5.72 9.17
N ILE A 204 -3.28 6.02 7.88
CA ILE A 204 -2.09 5.66 7.10
C ILE A 204 -1.48 6.91 6.46
N LEU A 205 -0.15 7.00 6.48
CA LEU A 205 0.63 7.89 5.60
C LEU A 205 1.05 7.10 4.35
N ASN A 206 0.64 7.54 3.16
CA ASN A 206 1.20 7.06 1.91
C ASN A 206 2.26 8.07 1.43
N ASP A 207 3.54 7.78 1.67
CA ASP A 207 4.64 8.69 1.35
C ASP A 207 5.39 8.19 0.11
N ILE A 208 5.13 8.84 -1.02
CA ILE A 208 5.73 8.48 -2.32
C ILE A 208 7.25 8.72 -2.39
N SER A 209 7.85 9.36 -1.38
CA SER A 209 9.29 9.55 -1.24
C SER A 209 9.94 8.54 -0.29
N ALA A 210 9.16 7.65 0.32
CA ALA A 210 9.62 6.81 1.44
C ALA A 210 10.21 7.64 2.60
N CYS A 211 9.55 8.76 2.90
CA CYS A 211 9.91 9.71 3.95
C CYS A 211 11.31 10.33 3.76
N THR A 212 11.77 10.49 2.52
CA THR A 212 13.04 11.19 2.23
C THR A 212 12.86 12.66 1.95
N ASN A 213 11.67 13.09 1.49
CA ASN A 213 11.38 14.51 1.26
C ASN A 213 11.51 15.34 2.54
N ASN A 214 10.90 14.84 3.62
CA ASN A 214 11.06 15.39 4.95
C ASN A 214 11.07 14.27 6.01
N PRO A 215 12.25 13.78 6.42
CA PRO A 215 12.37 12.70 7.39
C PRO A 215 11.72 12.98 8.76
N GLU A 216 11.48 14.25 9.12
CA GLU A 216 10.80 14.61 10.36
C GLU A 216 9.36 14.09 10.41
N ILE A 217 8.72 13.82 9.26
CA ILE A 217 7.36 13.26 9.18
C ILE A 217 7.25 11.92 9.91
N ILE A 218 8.34 11.17 10.04
CA ILE A 218 8.41 9.91 10.78
C ILE A 218 8.06 10.10 12.26
N LYS A 219 8.39 11.26 12.84
CA LYS A 219 8.05 11.57 14.24
C LYS A 219 6.53 11.62 14.46
N LEU A 220 5.76 11.96 13.43
CA LEU A 220 4.29 12.03 13.49
C LEU A 220 3.63 10.65 13.42
N LEU A 221 4.35 9.60 12.97
CA LEU A 221 3.85 8.23 12.94
C LEU A 221 3.72 7.59 14.33
N LYS A 222 4.25 8.24 15.38
CA LYS A 222 4.15 7.81 16.78
C LYS A 222 3.67 8.95 17.67
N LYS A 223 2.56 8.72 18.37
CA LYS A 223 2.06 9.51 19.50
C LYS A 223 2.12 8.65 20.76
N GLU A 224 1.92 9.27 21.92
CA GLU A 224 2.01 8.62 23.23
C GLU A 224 1.26 7.27 23.30
N ASN A 225 0.04 7.20 22.75
CA ASN A 225 -0.80 5.99 22.75
C ASN A 225 -1.32 5.59 21.35
N LYS A 226 -0.69 6.07 20.27
CA LYS A 226 -1.16 5.80 18.90
C LYS A 226 -0.01 5.68 17.93
N PHE A 227 -0.04 4.64 17.10
CA PHE A 227 0.87 4.44 15.99
C PHE A 227 0.10 4.50 14.68
N TYR A 228 0.69 5.14 13.68
CA TYR A 228 0.18 5.20 12.32
C TYR A 228 0.97 4.24 11.44
N THR A 229 0.30 3.70 10.43
CA THR A 229 0.93 2.85 9.43
C THR A 229 1.45 3.71 8.28
N VAL A 230 2.51 3.26 7.60
CA VAL A 230 3.14 4.01 6.51
C VAL A 230 3.43 3.12 5.31
N VAL A 231 3.12 3.63 4.12
CA VAL A 231 3.56 3.06 2.84
C VAL A 231 4.81 3.81 2.39
N LEU A 232 5.87 3.06 2.07
CA LEU A 232 7.12 3.57 1.55
C LEU A 232 7.23 3.22 0.07
N MET A 233 7.14 4.22 -0.80
CA MET A 233 7.28 4.01 -2.24
C MET A 233 8.69 4.36 -2.74
N HIS A 234 9.20 3.58 -3.70
CA HIS A 234 10.42 3.95 -4.43
C HIS A 234 10.12 4.80 -5.67
N LYS A 235 10.77 5.98 -5.77
CA LYS A 235 10.84 6.82 -6.97
C LYS A 235 12.19 7.52 -7.10
N ARG A 236 12.50 8.02 -8.29
CA ARG A 236 13.63 8.94 -8.52
C ARG A 236 13.15 10.23 -9.18
N GLY A 237 13.68 11.36 -8.74
CA GLY A 237 13.32 12.68 -9.26
C GLY A 237 11.89 13.12 -8.95
N ASN A 238 11.35 13.95 -9.83
CA ASN A 238 10.01 14.54 -9.77
C ASN A 238 9.23 14.25 -11.07
N PRO A 239 7.95 14.64 -11.18
CA PRO A 239 7.14 14.39 -12.36
C PRO A 239 7.73 14.79 -13.71
N HIS A 240 8.62 15.78 -13.76
CA HIS A 240 9.26 16.27 -14.99
C HIS A 240 10.58 15.54 -15.33
N THR A 241 11.20 14.88 -14.35
CA THR A 241 12.52 14.25 -14.52
C THR A 241 12.49 12.73 -14.40
N MET A 242 11.47 12.15 -13.78
CA MET A 242 11.45 10.72 -13.45
C MET A 242 11.57 9.82 -14.69
N ASP A 243 10.96 10.19 -15.83
CA ASP A 243 11.04 9.42 -17.07
C ASP A 243 12.48 9.32 -17.64
N LYS A 244 13.40 10.20 -17.21
CA LYS A 244 14.81 10.20 -17.63
C LYS A 244 15.73 9.46 -16.64
N LEU A 245 15.29 9.20 -15.41
CA LEU A 245 16.11 8.63 -14.34
C LEU A 245 15.92 7.11 -14.23
N THR A 246 16.02 6.42 -15.36
CA THR A 246 15.62 5.00 -15.50
C THR A 246 16.79 4.01 -15.56
N ASP A 247 18.01 4.47 -15.33
CA ASP A 247 19.20 3.60 -15.32
C ASP A 247 19.37 2.94 -13.96
N TYR A 248 19.25 1.61 -13.93
CA TYR A 248 19.48 0.76 -12.76
C TYR A 248 20.52 -0.29 -13.12
N ASN A 249 21.31 -0.73 -12.13
CA ASN A 249 22.20 -1.87 -12.34
C ASN A 249 21.36 -3.15 -12.32
N ASP A 250 20.50 -3.29 -11.31
CA ASP A 250 19.49 -4.32 -11.21
C ASP A 250 18.21 -3.69 -10.65
N VAL A 251 17.22 -3.43 -11.51
CA VAL A 251 16.00 -2.71 -11.10
C VAL A 251 15.24 -3.40 -9.97
N VAL A 252 15.32 -4.73 -9.85
CA VAL A 252 14.57 -5.47 -8.83
C VAL A 252 15.28 -5.34 -7.49
N TYR A 253 16.56 -5.69 -7.44
CA TYR A 253 17.30 -5.70 -6.19
C TYR A 253 17.71 -4.29 -5.73
N ASP A 254 18.00 -3.35 -6.63
CA ASP A 254 18.26 -1.95 -6.27
C ASP A 254 17.05 -1.35 -5.53
N ILE A 255 15.83 -1.65 -5.99
CA ILE A 255 14.59 -1.15 -5.37
C ILE A 255 14.29 -1.87 -4.06
N LYS A 256 14.46 -3.20 -4.02
CA LYS A 256 14.30 -3.96 -2.77
C LYS A 256 15.27 -3.46 -1.69
N THR A 257 16.55 -3.32 -2.01
CA THR A 257 17.56 -2.80 -1.07
C THR A 257 17.27 -1.37 -0.66
N TYR A 258 16.79 -0.51 -1.57
CA TYR A 258 16.33 0.84 -1.21
C TYR A 258 15.23 0.78 -0.13
N LEU A 259 14.17 0.00 -0.36
CA LEU A 259 13.04 -0.09 0.56
C LEU A 259 13.44 -0.72 1.91
N GLU A 260 14.30 -1.74 1.91
CA GLU A 260 14.87 -2.34 3.12
C GLU A 260 15.67 -1.31 3.93
N ASN A 261 16.47 -0.46 3.28
CA ASN A 261 17.21 0.60 3.95
C ASN A 261 16.27 1.64 4.57
N ARG A 262 15.18 2.00 3.88
CA ARG A 262 14.15 2.91 4.43
C ARG A 262 13.41 2.28 5.61
N LEU A 263 13.05 1.00 5.52
CA LEU A 263 12.47 0.24 6.63
C LEU A 263 13.40 0.26 7.84
N ASN A 264 14.69 -0.03 7.66
CA ASN A 264 15.66 -0.06 8.75
C ASN A 264 15.77 1.31 9.42
N PHE A 265 15.74 2.40 8.63
CA PHE A 265 15.75 3.77 9.15
C PHE A 265 14.51 4.07 10.02
N LEU A 266 13.31 3.68 9.57
CA LEU A 266 12.07 3.89 10.32
C LEU A 266 12.03 3.05 11.61
N VAL A 267 12.43 1.77 11.52
CA VAL A 267 12.48 0.86 12.68
C VAL A 267 13.48 1.36 13.72
N LEU A 268 14.65 1.86 13.31
CA LEU A 268 15.64 2.47 14.20
C LEU A 268 15.07 3.68 14.95
N ASN A 269 14.13 4.42 14.31
CA ASN A 269 13.42 5.54 14.93
C ASN A 269 12.17 5.12 15.75
N GLY A 270 11.99 3.82 15.98
CA GLY A 270 10.94 3.27 16.84
C GLY A 270 9.59 3.10 16.14
N ILE A 271 9.53 3.11 14.81
CA ILE A 271 8.32 2.74 14.08
C ILE A 271 8.19 1.21 14.05
N PRO A 272 7.05 0.63 14.45
CA PRO A 272 6.90 -0.82 14.45
C PRO A 272 7.01 -1.42 13.04
N ARG A 273 7.89 -2.42 12.86
CA ARG A 273 8.13 -3.09 11.56
C ARG A 273 6.83 -3.57 10.89
N TYR A 274 5.87 -4.06 11.67
CA TYR A 274 4.59 -4.58 11.18
C TYR A 274 3.59 -3.49 10.71
N ARG A 275 3.98 -2.20 10.76
CA ARG A 275 3.22 -1.04 10.27
C ARG A 275 3.87 -0.35 9.07
N ILE A 276 4.87 -0.99 8.45
CA ILE A 276 5.59 -0.46 7.30
C ILE A 276 5.27 -1.34 6.09
N LEU A 277 4.71 -0.73 5.05
CA LEU A 277 4.39 -1.37 3.77
C LEU A 277 5.34 -0.90 2.68
N PHE A 278 5.62 -1.77 1.72
CA PHE A 278 6.49 -1.50 0.58
C PHE A 278 5.67 -1.22 -0.68
N ASP A 279 6.08 -0.22 -1.46
CA ASP A 279 5.63 -0.01 -2.83
C ASP A 279 6.84 0.20 -3.75
N VAL A 280 6.90 -0.59 -4.84
CA VAL A 280 7.97 -0.54 -5.84
C VAL A 280 7.91 0.72 -6.73
N GLY A 281 6.77 1.40 -6.73
CA GLY A 281 6.51 2.62 -7.50
C GLY A 281 6.49 2.34 -9.00
N LEU A 282 5.55 1.51 -9.46
CA LEU A 282 5.36 1.21 -10.89
C LEU A 282 5.19 2.51 -11.69
N GLY A 283 5.90 2.66 -12.82
CA GLY A 283 5.84 3.87 -13.64
C GLY A 283 6.53 5.13 -13.06
N PHE A 284 7.11 5.08 -11.86
CA PHE A 284 7.85 6.20 -11.27
C PHE A 284 9.36 6.02 -11.44
N ALA A 285 9.94 6.63 -12.47
CA ALA A 285 11.33 6.41 -12.87
C ALA A 285 11.65 4.96 -13.24
N LYS A 286 10.73 4.34 -13.99
CA LYS A 286 10.92 3.06 -14.67
C LYS A 286 10.34 3.15 -16.08
N LYS A 287 11.02 2.55 -17.04
CA LYS A 287 10.46 2.25 -18.36
C LYS A 287 9.29 1.27 -18.22
N HIS A 288 8.50 1.11 -19.28
CA HIS A 288 7.36 0.17 -19.29
C HIS A 288 7.83 -1.26 -19.00
N ASP A 289 8.84 -1.75 -19.71
CA ASP A 289 9.39 -3.10 -19.51
C ASP A 289 9.99 -3.30 -18.11
N GLN A 290 10.56 -2.26 -17.51
CA GLN A 290 11.03 -2.30 -16.12
C GLN A 290 9.87 -2.40 -15.12
N SER A 291 8.74 -1.74 -15.38
CA SER A 291 7.53 -1.87 -14.55
C SER A 291 6.95 -3.29 -14.64
N ILE A 292 6.95 -3.87 -15.84
CA ILE A 292 6.54 -5.27 -16.07
C ILE A 292 7.51 -6.24 -15.38
N LYS A 293 8.83 -6.02 -15.47
CA LYS A 293 9.83 -6.85 -14.79
C LYS A 293 9.66 -6.83 -13.27
N LEU A 294 9.32 -5.69 -12.68
CA LEU A 294 9.01 -5.62 -11.24
C LEU A 294 7.80 -6.47 -10.85
N LEU A 295 6.78 -6.55 -11.71
CA LEU A 295 5.62 -7.44 -11.49
C LEU A 295 6.01 -8.93 -11.64
N GLN A 296 6.85 -9.27 -12.63
CA GLN A 296 7.35 -10.64 -12.83
C GLN A 296 8.16 -11.13 -11.61
N ASP A 297 9.00 -10.26 -11.06
CA ASP A 297 9.86 -10.60 -9.91
C ASP A 297 9.27 -10.16 -8.57
N ILE A 298 7.95 -9.94 -8.48
CA ILE A 298 7.31 -9.44 -7.27
C ILE A 298 7.44 -10.38 -6.06
N HIS A 299 7.71 -11.67 -6.31
CA HIS A 299 7.97 -12.71 -5.31
C HIS A 299 9.15 -12.39 -4.37
N VAL A 300 10.08 -11.50 -4.78
CA VAL A 300 11.15 -11.04 -3.89
C VAL A 300 10.63 -10.29 -2.64
N TYR A 301 9.35 -9.90 -2.64
CA TYR A 301 8.64 -9.25 -1.54
C TYR A 301 7.71 -10.19 -0.76
N ASP A 302 7.87 -11.52 -0.86
CA ASP A 302 7.01 -12.50 -0.16
C ASP A 302 7.02 -12.36 1.37
N ASP A 303 8.13 -11.87 1.95
CA ASP A 303 8.26 -11.65 3.39
C ASP A 303 7.72 -10.27 3.87
N TYR A 304 7.26 -9.41 2.96
CA TYR A 304 6.88 -8.02 3.27
C TYR A 304 5.40 -7.72 2.97
N PRO A 305 4.75 -6.87 3.80
CA PRO A 305 3.50 -6.22 3.44
C PRO A 305 3.70 -5.38 2.18
N LEU A 306 2.97 -5.71 1.12
CA LEU A 306 3.17 -5.12 -0.21
C LEU A 306 1.95 -4.32 -0.62
N PHE A 307 2.18 -3.10 -1.07
CA PHE A 307 1.23 -2.17 -1.66
C PHE A 307 1.68 -1.90 -3.10
N ILE A 308 0.74 -1.89 -4.05
CA ILE A 308 1.05 -1.64 -5.46
C ILE A 308 0.00 -0.71 -6.08
N GLY A 309 0.46 0.30 -6.82
CA GLY A 309 -0.40 1.13 -7.64
C GLY A 309 -0.11 0.92 -9.13
N TYR A 310 -0.95 0.14 -9.82
CA TYR A 310 -0.89 -0.04 -11.29
C TYR A 310 -2.01 0.69 -12.03
N SER A 311 -3.12 0.98 -11.35
CA SER A 311 -4.34 1.59 -11.91
C SER A 311 -4.07 2.74 -12.89
N ARG A 312 -4.56 2.58 -14.12
CA ARG A 312 -4.54 3.60 -15.19
C ARG A 312 -3.14 4.06 -15.64
N LYS A 313 -2.09 3.30 -15.33
CA LYS A 313 -0.72 3.65 -15.72
C LYS A 313 -0.40 3.29 -17.18
N ARG A 314 0.53 4.05 -17.76
CA ARG A 314 0.94 3.98 -19.17
C ARG A 314 1.46 2.59 -19.60
N PHE A 315 2.17 1.88 -18.70
CA PHE A 315 2.80 0.60 -19.03
C PHE A 315 1.77 -0.52 -19.34
N ILE A 316 0.53 -0.41 -18.86
CA ILE A 316 -0.53 -1.38 -19.19
C ILE A 316 -0.95 -1.24 -20.65
N ALA A 317 -1.02 -0.01 -21.18
CA ALA A 317 -1.31 0.21 -22.58
C ALA A 317 -0.16 -0.28 -23.48
N HIS A 318 1.09 -0.14 -23.01
CA HIS A 318 2.27 -0.69 -23.71
C HIS A 318 2.20 -2.21 -23.91
N CYS A 319 1.55 -2.95 -23.01
CA CYS A 319 1.32 -4.39 -23.17
C CYS A 319 0.32 -4.75 -24.30
N MET A 320 -0.36 -3.76 -24.88
CA MET A 320 -1.46 -3.95 -25.83
C MET A 320 -1.10 -3.52 -27.26
N ASP A 321 0.07 -2.91 -27.46
CA ASP A 321 0.54 -2.53 -28.79
C ASP A 321 1.23 -3.73 -29.47
N ASP A 322 0.82 -4.00 -30.72
CA ASP A 322 1.28 -5.12 -31.56
C ASP A 322 2.75 -4.99 -32.06
N HIS A 323 3.53 -4.09 -31.45
CA HIS A 323 4.90 -3.78 -31.84
C HIS A 323 5.88 -4.08 -30.72
N ASN A 324 6.03 -5.37 -30.40
CA ASN A 324 7.30 -6.10 -30.18
C ASN A 324 7.04 -7.32 -29.31
N GLY A 325 7.30 -8.51 -29.89
CA GLY A 325 6.85 -9.78 -29.36
C GLY A 325 7.45 -10.16 -28.00
N VAL A 326 6.60 -10.69 -27.12
CA VAL A 326 6.68 -12.05 -26.53
C VAL A 326 5.27 -12.41 -26.03
N ILE A 327 4.31 -12.66 -26.92
CA ILE A 327 3.14 -13.48 -26.59
C ILE A 327 2.90 -14.39 -27.79
N ASN A 328 3.02 -15.69 -27.55
CA ASN A 328 2.93 -16.75 -28.55
C ASN A 328 1.54 -16.71 -29.21
N ARG A 329 1.49 -16.36 -30.51
CA ARG A 329 0.24 -16.07 -31.26
C ARG A 329 -0.64 -17.29 -31.57
N GLU A 330 -0.39 -18.46 -31.00
CA GLU A 330 -1.14 -19.68 -31.36
C GLU A 330 -2.41 -19.97 -30.52
N LYS A 331 -2.89 -19.06 -29.66
CA LYS A 331 -4.11 -19.33 -28.86
C LYS A 331 -5.20 -18.26 -28.80
N LEU A 332 -5.11 -17.17 -29.56
CA LEU A 332 -6.18 -16.17 -29.59
C LEU A 332 -6.55 -15.82 -31.03
N ASN A 333 -7.37 -16.69 -31.64
CA ASN A 333 -8.16 -16.31 -32.81
C ASN A 333 -9.25 -15.33 -32.35
N PHE A 334 -9.00 -14.03 -32.51
CA PHE A 334 -10.09 -13.07 -32.65
C PHE A 334 -9.96 -12.40 -34.01
N TYR A 335 -11.04 -12.56 -34.77
CA TYR A 335 -11.24 -12.14 -36.15
C TYR A 335 -10.71 -10.73 -36.43
N ASP A 336 -9.88 -10.64 -37.46
CA ASP A 336 -9.71 -9.45 -38.29
C ASP A 336 -11.05 -9.14 -38.94
N ASP A 337 -11.53 -7.90 -38.85
CA ASP A 337 -12.09 -7.29 -40.04
C ASP A 337 -12.13 -5.75 -40.00
N LYS A 338 -11.65 -5.20 -41.11
CA LYS A 338 -11.77 -3.82 -41.53
C LYS A 338 -13.23 -3.57 -41.89
N ASN A 339 -13.91 -2.64 -41.22
CA ASN A 339 -14.99 -1.81 -41.78
C ASN A 339 -15.50 -0.86 -40.70
N ASP A 340 -15.10 0.41 -40.78
CA ASP A 340 -15.73 1.51 -40.04
C ASP A 340 -17.16 1.71 -40.57
N ASN A 341 -18.14 1.33 -39.75
CA ASN A 341 -19.53 1.73 -39.88
C ASN A 341 -20.02 2.26 -38.52
N GLU A 342 -20.34 3.56 -38.46
CA GLU A 342 -20.77 4.31 -37.27
C GLU A 342 -22.11 3.83 -36.64
N ASN A 343 -22.67 2.69 -37.04
CA ASN A 343 -23.96 2.19 -36.54
C ASN A 343 -23.92 0.78 -35.93
N ASP A 344 -22.73 0.24 -35.66
CA ASP A 344 -22.65 -1.09 -35.06
C ASP A 344 -22.95 -1.10 -33.55
N LYS A 345 -24.18 -1.47 -33.20
CA LYS A 345 -24.65 -1.72 -31.82
C LYS A 345 -24.11 -3.04 -31.22
N SER A 346 -23.23 -3.77 -31.91
CA SER A 346 -22.57 -4.97 -31.40
C SER A 346 -21.47 -4.69 -30.36
N LYS A 347 -20.92 -3.46 -30.33
CA LYS A 347 -20.17 -2.95 -29.18
C LYS A 347 -21.14 -2.59 -28.05
N LYS A 348 -21.81 -3.60 -27.48
CA LYS A 348 -22.43 -3.46 -26.16
C LYS A 348 -21.30 -3.14 -25.18
N TRP A 349 -21.21 -1.88 -24.77
CA TRP A 349 -20.33 -1.42 -23.71
C TRP A 349 -20.70 -2.16 -22.41
N LEU A 350 -20.04 -3.30 -22.15
CA LEU A 350 -20.25 -4.13 -20.95
C LEU A 350 -19.79 -3.43 -19.66
N PHE A 351 -19.03 -2.32 -19.79
CA PHE A 351 -18.51 -1.54 -18.67
C PHE A 351 -18.68 -0.04 -18.95
N LYS A 352 -19.50 0.65 -18.15
CA LYS A 352 -19.59 2.11 -18.19
C LYS A 352 -18.54 2.67 -17.23
N VAL A 353 -17.54 3.38 -17.75
CA VAL A 353 -16.54 4.02 -16.90
C VAL A 353 -17.20 5.22 -16.20
N ASN A 354 -17.54 5.06 -14.93
CA ASN A 354 -18.40 6.01 -14.22
C ASN A 354 -17.70 7.34 -13.84
N TYR A 355 -16.38 7.35 -13.70
CA TYR A 355 -15.60 8.50 -13.19
C TYR A 355 -14.38 8.80 -14.07
N MET A 356 -14.61 9.07 -15.35
CA MET A 356 -13.55 9.41 -16.31
C MET A 356 -13.82 10.78 -16.93
N ARG A 357 -12.76 11.56 -17.13
CA ARG A 357 -12.87 12.84 -17.85
C ARG A 357 -13.34 12.61 -19.29
N LYS A 358 -14.12 13.56 -19.81
CA LYS A 358 -14.68 13.51 -21.19
C LYS A 358 -13.64 13.82 -22.27
N ASP A 359 -12.50 14.41 -21.93
CA ASP A 359 -11.46 14.88 -22.86
C ASP A 359 -10.38 13.82 -23.17
N LYS A 360 -10.58 12.57 -22.74
CA LYS A 360 -9.66 11.46 -22.98
C LYS A 360 -10.30 10.40 -23.86
N ASP A 361 -9.49 9.77 -24.72
CA ASP A 361 -9.95 8.71 -25.62
C ASP A 361 -10.52 7.53 -24.81
N GLN A 362 -11.82 7.25 -25.01
CA GLN A 362 -12.55 6.28 -24.19
C GLN A 362 -12.10 4.83 -24.45
N LEU A 363 -11.72 4.50 -25.69
CA LEU A 363 -11.37 3.14 -26.08
C LEU A 363 -10.01 2.65 -25.51
N PRO A 364 -8.89 3.40 -25.60
CA PRO A 364 -7.64 3.03 -24.93
C PRO A 364 -7.78 2.92 -23.41
N TYR A 365 -8.61 3.76 -22.80
CA TYR A 365 -8.88 3.72 -21.37
C TYR A 365 -9.66 2.50 -20.93
N GLN A 366 -10.65 2.07 -21.70
CA GLN A 366 -11.38 0.85 -21.40
C GLN A 366 -10.46 -0.36 -21.50
N LYS A 367 -9.62 -0.42 -22.54
CA LYS A 367 -8.58 -1.46 -22.65
C LYS A 367 -7.67 -1.43 -21.42
N ASN A 368 -7.22 -0.25 -20.99
CA ASN A 368 -6.40 -0.10 -19.78
C ASN A 368 -7.13 -0.60 -18.52
N ILE A 369 -8.40 -0.25 -18.31
CA ILE A 369 -9.20 -0.73 -17.17
C ILE A 369 -9.35 -2.25 -17.22
N CYS A 370 -9.63 -2.85 -18.38
CA CYS A 370 -9.67 -4.30 -18.52
C CYS A 370 -8.30 -4.95 -18.26
N GLY A 371 -7.20 -4.32 -18.71
CA GLY A 371 -5.84 -4.73 -18.37
C GLY A 371 -5.55 -4.68 -16.87
N ASN A 372 -6.03 -3.65 -16.17
CA ASN A 372 -5.95 -3.58 -14.71
C ASN A 372 -6.65 -4.78 -14.05
N CYS A 373 -7.82 -5.20 -14.54
CA CYS A 373 -8.52 -6.38 -14.01
C CYS A 373 -7.74 -7.69 -14.20
N ILE A 374 -6.98 -7.80 -15.29
CA ILE A 374 -6.08 -8.94 -15.54
C ILE A 374 -4.92 -8.92 -14.52
N GLU A 375 -4.31 -7.75 -14.28
CA GLU A 375 -3.29 -7.61 -13.22
C GLU A 375 -3.89 -7.86 -11.82
N THR A 376 -5.15 -7.52 -11.56
CA THR A 376 -5.82 -7.89 -10.32
C THR A 376 -5.93 -9.41 -10.16
N SER A 377 -6.12 -10.15 -11.26
CA SER A 377 -6.20 -11.63 -11.25
C SER A 377 -4.84 -12.32 -11.09
N PHE A 378 -3.73 -11.57 -11.24
CA PHE A 378 -2.38 -12.08 -10.99
C PHE A 378 -2.08 -12.20 -9.49
N PHE A 379 -2.74 -11.38 -8.65
CA PHE A 379 -2.64 -11.38 -7.19
C PHE A 379 -3.85 -12.06 -6.56
#